data_AF-A0A246BA06-F1
#
_entry.id   AF-A0A246BA06-F1
#
_cell.length_a   1.000
_cell.length_b   1.000
_cell.length_c   1.000
_cell.angle_alpha   90.00
_cell.angle_beta   90.00
_cell.angle_gamma   90.00
#
_symmetry.space_group_name_H-M   'P 1'
#
loop_
_entity.id
_entity.type
_entity.pdbx_description
1 polymer ?
#
loop_
_entity_poly.entity_id
_entity_poly.type
_entity_poly.pdbx_seq_one_letter_code
_entity_poly.pdbx_strand_id
1 'polypeptide(L)'
;MNYFFLYSYFCKKNNQLIRIAQHNDWVVWILVGCIFLYIFMLVSLRRDSGVLEFLMQKFPDSTNNFLSWMIISVVFCVTLSVLVSPYLPAVPNTISALQIGGYELNKFGYTFLAISAFYFMKNALSYLFFAGTGSVKKWEVFYFTVSKFYFSFSLIIMILCVISNFYIVDRAEMFNICVVGLAAIFLFKLSYYLFHSSRILPERWYYKILYICTLQIVPVLVLWKVLFF
;
A
#
# COMPACT_ATOMS: atom_id res chain seq x y z
N MET A 1 -0.69 -19.77 23.11
CA MET A 1 -1.00 -18.85 24.23
C MET A 1 0.23 -18.69 25.14
N ASN A 2 1.40 -18.33 24.59
CA ASN A 2 2.64 -18.12 25.37
C ASN A 2 3.60 -17.04 24.82
N TYR A 3 3.33 -16.45 23.65
CA TYR A 3 4.17 -15.36 23.10
C TYR A 3 3.84 -13.98 23.69
N PHE A 4 2.64 -13.79 24.26
CA PHE A 4 2.21 -12.52 24.83
C PHE A 4 2.89 -12.21 26.18
N PHE A 5 3.31 -13.25 26.92
CA PHE A 5 3.89 -13.10 28.26
C PHE A 5 5.39 -12.73 28.25
N LEU A 6 6.13 -13.12 27.20
CA LEU A 6 7.56 -12.78 27.07
C LEU A 6 7.76 -11.32 26.66
N TYR A 7 6.85 -10.77 25.84
CA TYR A 7 6.93 -9.37 25.41
C TYR A 7 6.60 -8.38 26.53
N SER A 8 5.64 -8.72 27.41
CA SER A 8 5.25 -7.86 28.52
C SER A 8 6.31 -7.81 29.64
N TYR A 9 7.11 -8.87 29.82
CA TYR A 9 8.16 -8.91 30.85
C TYR A 9 9.37 -8.04 30.49
N PHE A 10 9.72 -7.91 29.19
CA PHE A 10 10.82 -7.06 28.74
C PHE A 10 10.51 -5.56 28.86
N CYS A 11 9.24 -5.16 28.69
CA CYS A 11 8.82 -3.75 28.79
C CYS A 11 8.82 -3.20 30.22
N LYS A 12 8.67 -4.03 31.26
CA LYS A 12 8.42 -3.55 32.64
C LYS A 12 9.68 -3.06 33.37
N LYS A 13 10.89 -3.42 32.91
CA LYS A 13 12.15 -3.15 33.63
C LYS A 13 12.82 -1.80 33.29
N ASN A 14 12.33 -1.06 32.29
CA ASN A 14 13.01 0.15 31.77
C ASN A 14 12.23 1.46 32.06
N ASN A 15 11.71 1.59 33.28
CA ASN A 15 10.76 2.66 33.66
C ASN A 15 11.42 4.00 34.05
N GLN A 16 12.57 4.36 33.48
CA GLN A 16 13.13 5.71 33.51
C GLN A 16 13.92 5.96 32.22
N LEU A 17 13.23 6.26 31.13
CA LEU A 17 13.85 6.82 29.94
C LEU A 17 13.24 8.19 29.69
N ILE A 18 14.06 9.22 29.89
CA ILE A 18 13.84 10.56 29.35
C ILE A 18 13.49 10.37 27.87
N ARG A 19 12.28 10.76 27.49
CA ARG A 19 11.73 10.54 26.15
C ARG A 19 12.55 11.34 25.15
N ILE A 20 13.49 10.69 24.46
CA ILE A 20 14.10 11.24 23.26
C ILE A 20 12.95 11.45 22.28
N ALA A 21 12.65 12.70 21.92
CA ALA A 21 11.66 13.00 20.90
C ALA A 21 12.14 12.34 19.60
N GLN A 22 11.46 11.27 19.17
CA GLN A 22 11.79 10.61 17.93
C GLN A 22 11.44 11.59 16.80
N HIS A 23 12.47 12.15 16.16
CA HIS A 23 12.32 13.11 15.07
C HIS A 23 11.70 12.43 13.84
N ASN A 24 10.38 12.52 13.73
CA ASN A 24 9.61 12.01 12.60
C ASN A 24 9.47 13.05 11.47
N ASP A 25 10.34 14.06 11.44
CA ASP A 25 10.29 15.16 10.47
C ASP A 25 10.38 14.66 9.02
N TRP A 26 11.09 13.55 8.79
CA TRP A 26 11.16 12.87 7.49
C TRP A 26 9.80 12.38 6.99
N VAL A 27 8.87 12.01 7.89
CA VAL A 27 7.50 11.61 7.53
C VAL A 27 6.73 12.80 6.96
N VAL A 28 6.92 13.99 7.52
CA VAL A 28 6.27 15.22 7.02
C VAL A 28 6.70 15.49 5.59
N TRP A 29 8.02 15.45 5.31
CA TRP A 29 8.54 15.67 3.96
C TRP A 29 7.99 14.68 2.94
N ILE A 30 7.86 13.40 3.31
CA ILE A 30 7.25 12.38 2.45
C ILE A 30 5.77 12.69 2.20
N LEU A 31 5.00 13.00 3.23
CA LEU A 31 3.57 13.29 3.09
C LEU A 31 3.33 14.54 2.22
N VAL A 32 4.11 15.60 2.42
CA VAL A 32 4.05 16.81 1.59
C VAL A 32 4.39 16.48 0.14
N GLY A 33 5.43 15.68 -0.11
CA GLY A 33 5.78 15.21 -1.45
C GLY A 33 4.65 14.40 -2.11
N CYS A 34 4.01 13.50 -1.37
CA CYS A 34 2.87 12.72 -1.84
C CYS A 34 1.67 13.60 -2.21
N ILE A 35 1.35 14.59 -1.38
CA ILE A 35 0.28 15.56 -1.65
C ILE A 35 0.61 16.38 -2.89
N PHE A 36 1.84 16.86 -3.02
CA PHE A 36 2.29 17.60 -4.20
C PHE A 36 2.16 16.77 -5.48
N LEU A 37 2.55 15.48 -5.45
CA LEU A 37 2.38 14.57 -6.59
C LEU A 37 0.91 14.39 -6.98
N TYR A 38 -0.01 14.33 -6.02
CA TYR A 38 -1.44 14.26 -6.30
C TYR A 38 -2.00 15.55 -6.87
N ILE A 39 -1.58 16.71 -6.36
CA ILE A 39 -1.95 18.01 -6.94
C ILE A 39 -1.45 18.08 -8.40
N PHE A 40 -0.18 17.74 -8.63
CA PHE A 40 0.41 17.70 -9.96
C PHE A 40 -0.37 16.77 -10.90
N MET A 41 -0.72 15.56 -10.44
CA MET A 41 -1.51 14.62 -11.22
C MET A 41 -2.90 15.19 -11.60
N LEU A 42 -3.61 15.79 -10.63
CA LEU A 42 -4.97 16.30 -10.87
C LEU A 42 -4.97 17.53 -11.80
N VAL A 43 -4.04 18.46 -11.60
CA VAL A 43 -3.90 19.67 -12.41
C VAL A 43 -3.38 19.32 -13.80
N SER A 44 -2.20 18.71 -13.89
CA SER A 44 -1.48 18.55 -15.16
C SER A 44 -2.00 17.39 -16.01
N LEU A 45 -2.25 16.23 -15.40
CA LEU A 45 -2.63 15.03 -16.18
C LEU A 45 -4.13 14.91 -16.39
N ARG A 46 -4.94 15.47 -15.47
CA ARG A 46 -6.41 15.35 -15.48
C ARG A 46 -7.15 16.64 -15.83
N ARG A 47 -6.43 17.68 -16.28
CA ARG A 47 -6.98 18.96 -16.75
C ARG A 47 -7.79 19.66 -15.66
N ASP A 48 -7.12 19.96 -14.54
CA ASP A 48 -7.71 20.70 -13.41
C ASP A 48 -8.94 20.02 -12.78
N SER A 49 -8.99 18.69 -12.80
CA SER A 49 -10.08 17.95 -12.17
C SER A 49 -10.01 18.02 -10.65
N GLY A 50 -11.15 18.26 -9.99
CA GLY A 50 -11.26 18.09 -8.55
C GLY A 50 -11.13 16.63 -8.10
N VAL A 51 -10.88 16.42 -6.79
CA VAL A 51 -10.80 15.06 -6.20
C VAL A 51 -12.08 14.26 -6.43
N LEU A 52 -13.25 14.88 -6.18
CA LEU A 52 -14.54 14.23 -6.33
C LEU A 52 -14.83 13.93 -7.81
N GLU A 53 -14.51 14.86 -8.70
CA GLU A 53 -14.65 14.68 -10.15
C GLU A 53 -13.82 13.49 -10.64
N PHE A 54 -12.56 13.41 -10.22
CA PHE A 54 -11.69 12.27 -10.52
C PHE A 54 -12.30 10.93 -10.06
N LEU A 55 -12.84 10.89 -8.84
CA LEU A 55 -13.46 9.68 -8.30
C LEU A 55 -14.73 9.27 -9.06
N MET A 56 -15.53 10.22 -9.54
CA MET A 56 -16.78 9.95 -10.27
C MET A 56 -16.61 9.79 -11.79
N GLN A 57 -15.45 10.16 -12.35
CA GLN A 57 -15.17 10.16 -13.79
C GLN A 57 -15.36 8.77 -14.43
N LYS A 58 -16.01 8.67 -15.59
CA LYS A 58 -16.10 7.39 -16.30
C LYS A 58 -14.84 7.14 -17.14
N PHE A 59 -14.53 5.87 -17.41
CA PHE A 59 -13.38 5.49 -18.24
C PHE A 59 -13.31 6.19 -19.61
N PRO A 60 -14.38 6.32 -20.42
CA PRO A 60 -14.29 6.98 -21.73
C PRO A 60 -13.93 8.48 -21.66
N ASP A 61 -14.27 9.15 -20.57
CA ASP A 61 -14.05 10.60 -20.41
C ASP A 61 -12.67 10.92 -19.83
N SER A 62 -11.81 9.92 -19.69
CA SER A 62 -10.61 9.98 -18.88
C SER A 62 -9.34 9.97 -19.73
N THR A 63 -8.44 10.91 -19.48
CA THR A 63 -7.18 11.10 -20.21
C THR A 63 -5.97 10.75 -19.33
N ASN A 64 -4.85 10.32 -19.94
CA ASN A 64 -3.60 10.01 -19.24
C ASN A 64 -3.71 8.95 -18.13
N ASN A 65 -4.62 7.99 -18.28
CA ASN A 65 -4.91 6.98 -17.27
C ASN A 65 -3.69 6.19 -16.78
N PHE A 66 -2.81 5.82 -17.71
CA PHE A 66 -1.61 5.05 -17.39
C PHE A 66 -0.64 5.86 -16.50
N LEU A 67 -0.38 7.12 -16.85
CA LEU A 67 0.51 8.00 -16.07
C LEU A 67 -0.09 8.31 -14.68
N SER A 68 -1.39 8.59 -14.61
CA SER A 68 -2.07 8.77 -13.31
C SER A 68 -1.98 7.50 -12.46
N TRP A 69 -2.19 6.34 -13.07
CA TRP A 69 -2.08 5.05 -12.37
C TRP A 69 -0.65 4.80 -11.84
N MET A 70 0.38 5.17 -12.59
CA MET A 70 1.77 5.09 -12.12
C MET A 70 2.02 5.99 -10.90
N ILE A 71 1.62 7.27 -10.96
CA ILE A 71 1.80 8.21 -9.84
C ILE A 71 1.06 7.71 -8.59
N ILE A 72 -0.20 7.30 -8.75
CA ILE A 72 -1.00 6.76 -7.64
C ILE A 72 -0.34 5.51 -7.05
N SER A 73 0.19 4.62 -7.89
CA SER A 73 0.87 3.42 -7.41
C SER A 73 2.13 3.75 -6.61
N VAL A 74 2.92 4.74 -7.04
CA VAL A 74 4.11 5.20 -6.31
C VAL A 74 3.72 5.81 -4.98
N VAL A 75 2.78 6.77 -4.96
CA VAL A 75 2.31 7.41 -3.72
C VAL A 75 1.74 6.39 -2.76
N PHE A 76 0.96 5.43 -3.25
CA PHE A 76 0.43 4.34 -2.46
C PHE A 76 1.53 3.48 -1.84
N CYS A 77 2.54 3.06 -2.61
CA CYS A 77 3.66 2.26 -2.10
C CYS A 77 4.45 3.04 -1.04
N VAL A 78 4.74 4.31 -1.28
CA VAL A 78 5.48 5.17 -0.34
C VAL A 78 4.71 5.32 0.98
N THR A 79 3.43 5.72 0.92
CA THR A 79 2.60 5.94 2.11
C THR A 79 2.36 4.65 2.90
N LEU A 80 2.13 3.53 2.22
CA LEU A 80 2.02 2.23 2.88
C LEU A 80 3.34 1.83 3.57
N SER A 81 4.47 2.13 2.95
CA SER A 81 5.79 1.84 3.53
C SER A 81 6.06 2.68 4.77
N VAL A 82 5.70 3.98 4.74
CA VAL A 82 5.75 4.84 5.93
C VAL A 82 4.90 4.26 7.06
N LEU A 83 3.66 3.82 6.77
CA LEU A 83 2.77 3.25 7.77
C LEU A 83 3.33 1.95 8.37
N VAL A 84 3.89 1.06 7.55
CA VAL A 84 4.30 -0.29 7.98
C VAL A 84 5.69 -0.30 8.62
N SER A 85 6.61 0.56 8.17
CA SER A 85 8.01 0.59 8.63
C SER A 85 8.25 0.60 10.15
N PRO A 86 7.44 1.29 10.99
CA PRO A 86 7.66 1.33 12.44
C PRO A 86 7.35 -0.01 13.13
N TYR A 87 6.55 -0.86 12.49
CA TYR A 87 6.08 -2.13 13.04
C TYR A 87 7.00 -3.32 12.69
N LEU A 88 8.01 -3.12 11.85
CA LEU A 88 8.94 -4.20 11.52
C LEU A 88 9.83 -4.54 12.72
N PRO A 89 9.91 -5.84 13.09
CA PRO A 89 10.70 -6.30 14.22
C PRO A 89 12.20 -6.06 13.97
N ALA A 90 12.73 -6.51 12.83
CA ALA A 90 14.11 -6.32 12.42
C ALA A 90 14.24 -6.35 10.89
N VAL A 91 15.32 -5.77 10.36
CA VAL A 91 15.69 -5.92 8.95
C VAL A 91 16.57 -7.17 8.82
N PRO A 92 16.34 -8.06 7.83
CA PRO A 92 17.18 -9.24 7.64
C PRO A 92 18.66 -8.89 7.44
N ASN A 93 19.56 -9.62 8.09
CA ASN A 93 21.02 -9.38 8.02
C ASN A 93 21.57 -9.48 6.59
N THR A 94 20.98 -10.32 5.74
CA THR A 94 21.35 -10.47 4.33
C THR A 94 21.13 -9.19 3.51
N ILE A 95 20.14 -8.37 3.92
CA ILE A 95 19.79 -7.12 3.24
C ILE A 95 20.52 -5.93 3.89
N SER A 96 20.75 -5.98 5.21
CA SER A 96 21.58 -5.00 5.91
C SER A 96 23.03 -5.02 5.43
N ALA A 97 23.54 -6.19 5.00
CA ALA A 97 24.88 -6.32 4.42
C ALA A 97 24.99 -5.76 2.99
N LEU A 98 23.85 -5.48 2.33
CA LEU A 98 23.82 -4.92 0.98
C LEU A 98 24.03 -3.41 1.05
N GLN A 99 25.29 -2.98 1.06
CA GLN A 99 25.63 -1.55 1.01
C GLN A 99 25.50 -1.02 -0.42
N ILE A 100 24.40 -0.33 -0.71
CA ILE A 100 24.23 0.37 -1.99
C ILE A 100 24.87 1.76 -1.83
N GLY A 101 26.03 1.96 -2.44
CA GLY A 101 26.74 3.25 -2.39
C GLY A 101 27.24 3.65 -1.00
N GLY A 102 27.51 2.67 -0.12
CA GLY A 102 27.98 2.90 1.26
C GLY A 102 26.89 3.21 2.29
N TYR A 103 25.62 3.25 1.87
CA TYR A 103 24.48 3.41 2.77
C TYR A 103 23.86 2.05 3.11
N GLU A 104 23.57 1.83 4.39
CA GLU A 104 22.80 0.68 4.86
C GLU A 104 21.29 0.93 4.67
N LEU A 105 20.57 -0.12 4.27
CA LEU A 105 19.12 -0.04 4.09
C LEU A 105 18.42 0.11 5.45
N ASN A 106 17.90 1.32 5.70
CA ASN A 106 17.03 1.60 6.85
C ASN A 106 15.72 0.77 6.75
N LYS A 107 15.03 0.57 7.88
CA LYS A 107 13.72 -0.10 7.99
C LYS A 107 12.74 0.40 6.92
N PHE A 108 12.67 1.71 6.72
CA PHE A 108 11.85 2.31 5.67
C PHE A 108 12.26 1.86 4.27
N GLY A 109 13.56 1.92 3.93
CA GLY A 109 14.07 1.53 2.62
C GLY A 109 13.79 0.05 2.30
N TYR A 110 13.99 -0.83 3.29
CA TYR A 110 13.63 -2.24 3.18
C TYR A 110 12.13 -2.42 2.90
N THR A 111 11.25 -1.79 3.71
CA THR A 111 9.81 -1.89 3.49
C THR A 111 9.38 -1.36 2.13
N PHE A 112 9.96 -0.25 1.69
CA PHE A 112 9.63 0.37 0.43
C PHE A 112 10.01 -0.51 -0.75
N LEU A 113 11.19 -1.11 -0.73
CA LEU A 113 11.62 -2.05 -1.78
C LEU A 113 10.74 -3.29 -1.80
N ALA A 114 10.44 -3.89 -0.64
CA ALA A 114 9.59 -5.07 -0.54
C ALA A 114 8.17 -4.79 -1.07
N ILE A 115 7.54 -3.70 -0.64
CA ILE A 115 6.20 -3.30 -1.08
C ILE A 115 6.20 -2.93 -2.58
N SER A 116 7.20 -2.17 -3.04
CA SER A 116 7.26 -1.77 -4.46
C SER A 116 7.46 -2.97 -5.38
N ALA A 117 8.40 -3.86 -5.05
CA ALA A 117 8.62 -5.10 -5.80
C ALA A 117 7.37 -5.98 -5.82
N PHE A 118 6.69 -6.08 -4.67
CA PHE A 118 5.43 -6.80 -4.55
C PHE A 118 4.34 -6.26 -5.49
N TYR A 119 4.06 -4.96 -5.45
CA TYR A 119 3.02 -4.36 -6.30
C TYR A 119 3.41 -4.38 -7.78
N PHE A 120 4.69 -4.19 -8.10
CA PHE A 120 5.20 -4.31 -9.46
C PHE A 120 4.97 -5.72 -10.02
N MET A 121 5.42 -6.75 -9.30
CA MET A 121 5.23 -8.15 -9.69
C MET A 121 3.76 -8.51 -9.83
N LYS A 122 2.91 -8.09 -8.88
CA LYS A 122 1.46 -8.31 -8.93
C LYS A 122 0.83 -7.66 -10.17
N ASN A 123 1.24 -6.44 -10.52
CA ASN A 123 0.72 -5.74 -11.70
C ASN A 123 1.20 -6.39 -13.00
N ALA A 124 2.45 -6.84 -13.07
CA ALA A 124 2.99 -7.58 -14.21
C ALA A 124 2.22 -8.91 -14.41
N LEU A 125 2.02 -9.68 -13.35
CA LEU A 125 1.22 -10.91 -13.40
C LEU A 125 -0.25 -10.63 -13.76
N SER A 126 -0.80 -9.51 -13.29
CA SER A 126 -2.17 -9.10 -13.62
C SER A 126 -2.30 -8.84 -15.12
N TYR A 127 -1.36 -8.08 -15.70
CA TYR A 127 -1.31 -7.87 -17.15
C TYR A 127 -1.22 -9.20 -17.92
N LEU A 128 -0.31 -10.09 -17.53
CA LEU A 128 -0.17 -11.41 -18.15
C LEU A 128 -1.44 -12.26 -18.05
N PHE A 129 -2.17 -12.17 -16.93
CA PHE A 129 -3.45 -12.85 -16.75
C PHE A 129 -4.53 -12.34 -17.72
N PHE A 130 -4.65 -11.02 -17.91
CA PHE A 130 -5.59 -10.45 -18.88
C PHE A 130 -5.17 -10.72 -20.33
N ALA A 131 -3.87 -10.75 -20.62
CA ALA A 131 -3.34 -11.15 -21.92
C ALA A 131 -3.64 -12.62 -22.23
N GLY A 132 -3.34 -13.54 -21.30
CA GLY A 132 -3.58 -14.97 -21.47
C GLY A 132 -5.05 -15.36 -21.59
N THR A 133 -5.97 -14.56 -21.04
CA THR A 133 -7.41 -14.78 -21.16
C THR A 133 -8.04 -14.11 -22.39
N GLY A 134 -7.24 -13.45 -23.25
CA GLY A 134 -7.73 -12.74 -24.44
C GLY A 134 -8.55 -11.48 -24.11
N SER A 135 -8.39 -10.91 -22.91
CA SER A 135 -9.21 -9.81 -22.40
C SER A 135 -8.42 -8.53 -22.09
N VAL A 136 -7.35 -8.27 -22.85
CA VAL A 136 -6.42 -7.13 -22.66
C VAL A 136 -7.14 -5.77 -22.57
N LYS A 137 -8.17 -5.52 -23.38
CA LYS A 137 -8.95 -4.27 -23.31
C LYS A 137 -9.60 -4.04 -21.94
N LYS A 138 -9.96 -5.12 -21.22
CA LYS A 138 -10.51 -5.04 -19.86
C LYS A 138 -9.44 -4.68 -18.83
N TRP A 139 -8.16 -4.93 -19.12
CA TRP A 139 -7.07 -4.52 -18.25
C TRP A 139 -7.00 -3.00 -18.11
N GLU A 140 -7.33 -2.25 -19.17
CA GLU A 140 -7.33 -0.79 -19.12
C GLU A 140 -8.40 -0.23 -18.19
N VAL A 141 -9.61 -0.77 -18.32
CA VAL A 141 -10.72 -0.46 -17.42
C VAL A 141 -10.40 -0.91 -16.00
N PHE A 142 -9.74 -2.06 -15.84
CA PHE A 142 -9.33 -2.60 -14.56
C PHE A 142 -8.35 -1.66 -13.85
N TYR A 143 -7.19 -1.33 -14.43
CA TYR A 143 -6.23 -0.48 -13.75
C TYR A 143 -6.80 0.92 -13.48
N PHE A 144 -7.68 1.45 -14.34
CA PHE A 144 -8.39 2.70 -14.11
C PHE A 144 -9.29 2.63 -12.86
N THR A 145 -10.19 1.65 -12.78
CA THR A 145 -11.06 1.46 -11.61
C THR A 145 -10.23 1.25 -10.33
N VAL A 146 -9.16 0.49 -10.44
CA VAL A 146 -8.25 0.18 -9.33
C VAL A 146 -7.44 1.40 -8.87
N SER A 147 -7.06 2.28 -9.79
CA SER A 147 -6.33 3.51 -9.47
C SER A 147 -7.15 4.42 -8.53
N LYS A 148 -8.45 4.55 -8.76
CA LYS A 148 -9.35 5.31 -7.89
C LYS A 148 -9.42 4.74 -6.48
N PHE A 149 -9.50 3.42 -6.39
CA PHE A 149 -9.49 2.72 -5.11
C PHE A 149 -8.19 2.99 -4.34
N TYR A 150 -7.03 2.83 -4.99
CA TYR A 150 -5.74 3.09 -4.34
C TYR A 150 -5.52 4.57 -4.02
N PHE A 151 -6.05 5.49 -4.84
CA PHE A 151 -6.04 6.91 -4.55
C PHE A 151 -6.80 7.20 -3.26
N SER A 152 -8.08 6.81 -3.15
CA SER A 152 -8.86 7.02 -1.93
C SER A 152 -8.22 6.36 -0.71
N PHE A 153 -7.72 5.14 -0.89
CA PHE A 153 -7.10 4.41 0.20
C PHE A 153 -5.78 5.04 0.67
N SER A 154 -4.97 5.57 -0.25
CA SER A 154 -3.74 6.30 0.11
C SER A 154 -4.03 7.56 0.93
N LEU A 155 -5.14 8.27 0.68
CA LEU A 155 -5.55 9.41 1.51
C LEU A 155 -5.80 8.98 2.96
N ILE A 156 -6.49 7.85 3.15
CA ILE A 156 -6.72 7.27 4.47
C ILE A 156 -5.40 6.87 5.13
N ILE A 157 -4.50 6.22 4.39
CA ILE A 157 -3.17 5.84 4.90
C ILE A 157 -2.38 7.07 5.32
N MET A 158 -2.43 8.19 4.57
CA MET A 158 -1.72 9.41 4.96
C MET A 158 -2.22 9.95 6.30
N ILE A 159 -3.54 9.95 6.54
CA ILE A 159 -4.12 10.33 7.84
C ILE A 159 -3.62 9.39 8.94
N LEU A 160 -3.63 8.07 8.68
CA LEU A 160 -3.12 7.08 9.63
C LEU A 160 -1.62 7.25 9.91
N CYS A 161 -0.82 7.65 8.91
CA CYS A 161 0.60 7.96 9.10
C CYS A 161 0.78 9.14 10.06
N VAL A 162 -0.06 10.17 9.95
CA VAL A 162 -0.02 11.32 10.88
C VAL A 162 -0.38 10.87 12.29
N ILE A 163 -1.48 10.13 12.46
CA ILE A 163 -1.90 9.61 13.77
C ILE A 163 -0.81 8.74 14.39
N SER A 164 -0.28 7.78 13.63
CA SER A 164 0.69 6.81 14.12
C SER A 164 2.06 7.40 14.48
N ASN A 165 2.48 8.51 13.85
CA ASN A 165 3.82 9.08 14.04
C ASN A 165 3.85 10.31 14.95
N PHE A 166 2.76 11.09 15.03
CA PHE A 166 2.74 12.34 15.80
C PHE A 166 1.92 12.26 17.09
N TYR A 167 0.98 11.31 17.20
CA TYR A 167 0.19 11.13 18.42
C TYR A 167 0.77 10.04 19.32
N ILE A 168 0.53 10.17 20.62
CA ILE A 168 0.95 9.19 21.63
C ILE A 168 -0.09 8.07 21.62
N VAL A 169 0.15 7.05 20.81
CA VAL A 169 -0.66 5.83 20.81
C VAL A 169 0.25 4.64 21.06
N ASP A 170 -0.23 3.66 21.83
CA ASP A 170 0.51 2.42 22.03
C ASP A 170 0.75 1.70 20.70
N ARG A 171 1.99 1.26 20.49
CA ARG A 171 2.40 0.68 19.20
C ARG A 171 1.74 -0.68 18.96
N ALA A 172 1.52 -1.48 20.01
CA ALA A 172 0.90 -2.78 19.85
C ALA A 172 -0.59 -2.64 19.52
N GLU A 173 -1.28 -1.71 20.18
CA GLU A 173 -2.67 -1.38 19.88
C GLU A 173 -2.84 -0.83 18.46
N MET A 174 -2.00 0.13 18.05
CA MET A 174 -2.04 0.67 16.68
C MET A 174 -1.73 -0.38 15.62
N PHE A 175 -0.79 -1.29 15.89
CA PHE A 175 -0.51 -2.40 14.99
C PHE A 175 -1.75 -3.28 14.77
N ASN A 176 -2.44 -3.66 15.85
CA ASN A 176 -3.66 -4.47 15.76
C ASN A 176 -4.77 -3.74 14.98
N ILE A 177 -4.98 -2.45 15.25
CA ILE A 177 -5.95 -1.62 14.52
C ILE A 177 -5.59 -1.57 13.03
N CYS A 178 -4.31 -1.36 12.69
CA CYS A 178 -3.85 -1.33 11.31
C CYS A 178 -4.07 -2.68 10.61
N VAL A 179 -3.72 -3.80 11.26
CA VAL A 179 -3.90 -5.15 10.68
C VAL A 179 -5.38 -5.44 10.41
N VAL A 180 -6.25 -5.18 11.38
CA VAL A 180 -7.71 -5.37 11.23
C VAL A 180 -8.27 -4.45 10.15
N GLY A 181 -7.86 -3.18 10.13
CA GLY A 181 -8.27 -2.20 9.13
C GLY A 181 -7.82 -2.59 7.72
N LEU A 182 -6.57 -3.02 7.54
CA LEU A 182 -6.04 -3.49 6.27
C LEU A 182 -6.78 -4.75 5.79
N ALA A 183 -7.09 -5.69 6.69
CA ALA A 183 -7.88 -6.87 6.36
C ALA A 183 -9.31 -6.51 5.93
N ALA A 184 -9.97 -5.59 6.64
CA ALA A 184 -11.30 -5.11 6.28
C ALA A 184 -11.30 -4.42 4.90
N ILE A 185 -10.32 -3.56 4.64
CA ILE A 185 -10.15 -2.87 3.35
C ILE A 185 -9.85 -3.87 2.22
N PHE A 186 -9.07 -4.92 2.51
CA PHE A 186 -8.81 -6.00 1.56
C PHE A 186 -10.09 -6.76 1.19
N LEU A 187 -10.93 -7.10 2.18
CA LEU A 187 -12.23 -7.74 1.93
C LEU A 187 -13.16 -6.81 1.14
N PHE A 188 -13.24 -5.53 1.51
CA PHE A 188 -14.02 -4.53 0.78
C PHE A 188 -13.56 -4.40 -0.67
N LYS A 189 -12.25 -4.39 -0.92
CA LYS A 189 -11.65 -4.37 -2.26
C LYS A 189 -12.07 -5.59 -3.10
N LEU A 190 -12.07 -6.78 -2.50
CA LEU A 190 -12.51 -8.00 -3.19
C LEU A 190 -13.99 -7.91 -3.59
N SER A 191 -14.84 -7.48 -2.66
CA SER A 191 -16.26 -7.22 -2.93
C SER A 191 -16.44 -6.18 -4.03
N TYR A 192 -15.70 -5.07 -3.96
CA TYR A 192 -15.71 -4.02 -4.97
C TYR A 192 -15.35 -4.57 -6.36
N TYR A 193 -14.34 -5.45 -6.47
CA TYR A 193 -13.95 -6.04 -7.75
C TYR A 193 -14.99 -7.00 -8.33
N LEU A 194 -15.66 -7.77 -7.46
CA LEU A 194 -16.67 -8.74 -7.89
C LEU A 194 -17.98 -8.08 -8.32
N PHE A 195 -18.39 -7.00 -7.64
CA PHE A 195 -19.68 -6.33 -7.85
C PHE A 195 -19.60 -5.04 -8.68
N HIS A 196 -18.43 -4.68 -9.22
CA HIS A 196 -18.30 -3.46 -10.01
C HIS A 196 -19.15 -3.49 -11.28
N SER A 197 -19.91 -2.43 -11.53
CA SER A 197 -20.85 -2.32 -12.66
C SER A 197 -20.18 -2.56 -14.02
N SER A 198 -18.94 -2.08 -14.21
CA SER A 198 -18.20 -2.24 -15.47
C SER A 198 -17.60 -3.64 -15.70
N ARG A 199 -17.90 -4.64 -14.86
CA ARG A 199 -17.41 -6.03 -14.98
C ARG A 199 -15.91 -6.09 -15.28
N ILE A 200 -15.11 -5.52 -14.38
CA ILE A 200 -13.65 -5.31 -14.54
C ILE A 200 -12.84 -6.61 -14.65
N LEU A 201 -13.38 -7.73 -14.15
CA LEU A 201 -12.76 -9.05 -14.25
C LEU A 201 -13.28 -9.82 -15.47
N PRO A 202 -12.55 -10.86 -15.94
CA PRO A 202 -13.04 -11.73 -17.01
C PRO A 202 -14.43 -12.31 -16.69
N GLU A 203 -15.23 -12.54 -17.74
CA GLU A 203 -16.65 -12.88 -17.58
C GLU A 203 -16.87 -14.25 -16.93
N ARG A 204 -16.03 -15.22 -17.28
CA ARG A 204 -16.17 -16.60 -16.79
C ARG A 204 -15.83 -16.67 -15.30
N TRP A 205 -16.70 -17.32 -14.53
CA TRP A 205 -16.62 -17.39 -13.07
C TRP A 205 -15.30 -17.98 -12.55
N TYR A 206 -14.78 -19.02 -13.21
CA TYR A 206 -13.54 -19.69 -12.80
C TYR A 206 -12.31 -18.79 -12.92
N TYR A 207 -12.26 -17.87 -13.89
CA TYR A 207 -11.18 -16.87 -13.99
C TYR A 207 -11.23 -15.87 -12.83
N LYS A 208 -12.42 -15.53 -12.31
CA LYS A 208 -12.54 -14.65 -11.14
C LYS A 208 -11.96 -15.30 -9.89
N ILE A 209 -12.27 -16.58 -9.67
CA ILE A 209 -11.70 -17.36 -8.55
C ILE A 209 -10.19 -17.46 -8.70
N LEU A 210 -9.72 -17.86 -9.88
CA LEU A 210 -8.29 -17.99 -10.16
C LEU A 210 -7.55 -16.67 -9.87
N TYR A 211 -8.11 -15.54 -10.33
CA TYR A 211 -7.57 -14.21 -10.07
C TYR A 211 -7.50 -13.87 -8.58
N ILE A 212 -8.57 -14.11 -7.82
CA ILE A 212 -8.62 -13.80 -6.38
C ILE A 212 -7.59 -14.65 -5.63
N CYS A 213 -7.54 -15.95 -5.88
CA CYS A 213 -6.63 -16.84 -5.19
C CYS A 213 -5.16 -16.53 -5.52
N THR A 214 -4.82 -16.38 -6.80
CA THR A 214 -3.41 -16.28 -7.25
C THR A 214 -2.85 -14.86 -7.23
N LEU A 215 -3.66 -13.83 -7.50
CA LEU A 215 -3.21 -12.44 -7.63
C LEU A 215 -3.63 -11.54 -6.47
N GLN A 216 -4.55 -11.97 -5.60
CA GLN A 216 -4.92 -11.19 -4.41
C GLN A 216 -4.46 -11.88 -3.11
N ILE A 217 -4.91 -13.11 -2.84
CA ILE A 217 -4.67 -13.77 -1.54
C ILE A 217 -3.21 -14.22 -1.39
N VAL A 218 -2.73 -15.09 -2.27
CA VAL A 218 -1.37 -15.66 -2.19
C VAL A 218 -0.30 -14.57 -2.11
N PRO A 219 -0.32 -13.52 -2.97
CA PRO A 219 0.70 -12.50 -2.92
C PRO A 219 0.70 -11.74 -1.59
N VAL A 220 -0.47 -11.41 -1.03
CA VAL A 220 -0.55 -10.70 0.27
C VAL A 220 0.05 -11.55 1.39
N LEU A 221 -0.18 -12.87 1.38
CA LEU A 221 0.44 -13.79 2.34
C LEU A 221 1.96 -13.85 2.18
N VAL A 222 2.46 -13.84 0.94
CA VAL A 222 3.91 -13.77 0.66
C VAL A 222 4.50 -12.47 1.18
N LEU A 223 3.86 -11.32 0.93
CA LEU A 223 4.33 -10.03 1.44
C LEU A 223 4.36 -10.02 2.97
N TRP A 224 3.32 -10.55 3.63
CA TRP A 224 3.29 -10.68 5.08
C TRP A 224 4.46 -11.52 5.60
N LYS A 225 4.74 -12.65 4.92
CA LYS A 225 5.87 -13.50 5.27
C LYS A 225 7.18 -12.74 5.15
N VAL A 226 7.42 -12.07 4.02
CA VAL A 226 8.66 -11.30 3.78
C VAL A 226 8.87 -10.17 4.79
N LEU A 227 7.81 -9.49 5.22
CA LEU A 227 7.94 -8.34 6.12
C LEU A 227 8.13 -8.74 7.59
N PHE A 228 7.58 -9.88 8.03
CA PHE A 228 7.50 -10.23 9.46
C PHE A 228 8.20 -11.54 9.85
N PHE A 229 8.63 -12.38 8.91
CA PHE A 229 9.26 -13.70 9.15
C PHE A 229 10.57 -13.85 8.37
#